data_AF-A0A970PSE6-F1
#
_entry.id   AF-A0A970PSE6-F1
#
_cell.length_a   1.000
_cell.length_b   1.000
_cell.length_c   1.000
_cell.angle_alpha   90.00
_cell.angle_beta   90.00
_cell.angle_gamma   90.00
#
_symmetry.space_group_name_H-M   'P 1'
#
loop_
_entity.id
_entity.type
_entity.pdbx_description
1 polymer ?
#
loop_
_entity_poly.entity_id
_entity_poly.type
_entity_poly.pdbx_seq_one_letter_code
_entity_poly.pdbx_strand_id
1 'polypeptide(L)'
;MAAVRRVAQILRPWLGGAFVARNAGLMETLALRLMGFRPEKDSLQELAFQLDNLLFMQVREETAGRLSLEMDNGQFVRLRMNDFTLMADELLYLLFEALPKSAQNQAMIRTYSMRSTSLSALRALYLLYRDMQAPEETATLRRLVTGSHPPFRWQGWIDT
;
A
#
# COMPACT_ATOMS: atom_id res chain seq x y z
N MET A 1 2.43 16.28 -9.05
CA MET A 1 1.87 16.90 -7.81
C MET A 1 0.70 16.12 -7.18
N ALA A 2 -0.27 15.59 -7.94
CA ALA A 2 -1.41 14.85 -7.34
C ALA A 2 -1.00 13.52 -6.66
N ALA A 3 -0.19 12.68 -7.33
CA ALA A 3 0.28 11.41 -6.76
C ALA A 3 1.07 11.59 -5.46
N VAL A 4 1.99 12.57 -5.41
CA VAL A 4 2.77 12.92 -4.21
C VAL A 4 1.86 13.25 -3.03
N ARG A 5 0.79 14.03 -3.25
CA ARG A 5 -0.19 14.33 -2.20
C ARG A 5 -0.93 13.08 -1.71
N ARG A 6 -1.29 12.16 -2.61
CA ARG A 6 -1.95 10.90 -2.21
C ARG A 6 -1.01 10.00 -1.41
N VAL A 7 0.27 9.88 -1.80
CA VAL A 7 1.29 9.16 -1.02
C VAL A 7 1.42 9.75 0.38
N ALA A 8 1.55 11.07 0.49
CA ALA A 8 1.62 11.76 1.77
C ALA A 8 0.37 11.52 2.64
N GLN A 9 -0.82 11.53 2.04
CA GLN A 9 -2.08 11.25 2.75
C GLN A 9 -2.16 9.81 3.27
N ILE A 10 -1.71 8.82 2.49
CA ILE A 10 -1.69 7.41 2.91
C ILE A 10 -0.70 7.18 4.06
N LEU A 11 0.47 7.83 4.02
CA LEU A 11 1.53 7.61 5.01
C LEU A 11 1.36 8.43 6.29
N ARG A 12 0.64 9.55 6.25
CA ARG A 12 0.46 10.45 7.41
C ARG A 12 -0.06 9.74 8.68
N PRO A 13 -1.04 8.82 8.62
CA PRO A 13 -1.48 8.08 9.80
C PRO A 13 -0.41 7.20 10.45
N TRP A 14 0.64 6.85 9.72
CA TRP A 14 1.73 5.97 10.17
C TRP A 14 2.96 6.75 10.62
N LEU A 15 3.25 7.86 9.93
CA LEU A 15 4.50 8.61 10.10
C LEU A 15 4.32 9.95 10.82
N GLY A 16 3.08 10.44 10.91
CA GLY A 16 2.78 11.79 11.40
C GLY A 16 2.99 12.86 10.31
N GLY A 17 2.21 13.93 10.38
CA GLY A 17 2.24 15.04 9.44
C GLY A 17 3.57 15.80 9.49
N ALA A 18 4.18 15.92 10.67
CA ALA A 18 5.47 16.59 10.83
C ALA A 18 6.59 15.84 10.09
N PHE A 19 6.64 14.50 10.19
CA PHE A 19 7.61 13.69 9.45
C PHE A 19 7.40 13.82 7.94
N VAL A 20 6.15 13.65 7.48
CA VAL A 20 5.79 13.72 6.06
C VAL A 20 6.14 15.09 5.46
N ALA A 21 5.90 16.19 6.19
CA ALA A 21 6.22 17.54 5.74
C ALA A 21 7.73 17.78 5.60
N ARG A 22 8.54 17.29 6.55
CA ARG A 22 10.00 17.39 6.49
C ARG A 22 10.61 16.52 5.38
N ASN A 23 9.98 15.38 5.09
CA ASN A 23 10.48 14.39 4.15
C ASN A 23 9.74 14.42 2.80
N ALA A 24 9.48 15.62 2.27
CA ALA A 24 8.75 15.78 1.00
C ALA A 24 9.43 15.07 -0.18
N GLY A 25 10.77 15.05 -0.22
CA GLY A 25 11.53 14.33 -1.25
C GLY A 25 11.31 12.81 -1.25
N LEU A 26 11.06 12.22 -0.07
CA LEU A 26 10.68 10.80 0.02
C LEU A 26 9.30 10.58 -0.64
N MET A 27 8.32 11.44 -0.35
CA MET A 27 6.97 11.32 -0.92
C MET A 27 7.01 11.40 -2.46
N GLU A 28 7.86 12.28 -2.99
CA GLU A 28 8.09 12.38 -4.42
C GLU A 28 8.75 11.13 -4.99
N THR A 29 9.80 10.63 -4.35
CA THR A 29 10.51 9.41 -4.78
C THR A 29 9.57 8.20 -4.82
N LEU A 30 8.75 8.01 -3.77
CA LEU A 30 7.77 6.93 -3.70
C LEU A 30 6.70 7.08 -4.80
N ALA A 31 6.19 8.28 -5.02
CA ALA A 31 5.21 8.54 -6.08
C ALA A 31 5.79 8.27 -7.47
N LEU A 32 7.04 8.68 -7.73
CA LEU A 32 7.73 8.42 -9.00
C LEU A 32 7.93 6.92 -9.23
N ARG A 33 8.30 6.15 -8.19
CA ARG A 33 8.42 4.69 -8.27
C ARG A 33 7.09 4.04 -8.64
N LEU A 34 5.99 4.46 -8.01
CA LEU A 34 4.65 3.95 -8.31
C LEU A 34 4.23 4.30 -9.75
N MET A 35 4.39 5.56 -10.16
CA MET A 35 3.99 6.03 -11.50
C MET A 35 4.87 5.47 -12.63
N GLY A 36 6.12 5.13 -12.32
CA GLY A 36 7.07 4.56 -13.28
C GLY A 36 6.87 3.07 -13.55
N PHE A 37 6.00 2.40 -12.78
CA PHE A 37 5.78 0.96 -12.88
C PHE A 37 5.16 0.56 -14.23
N ARG A 38 5.73 -0.48 -14.84
CA ARG A 38 5.32 -1.05 -16.13
C ARG A 38 4.93 -2.52 -15.92
N PRO A 39 3.64 -2.88 -16.00
CA PRO A 39 3.16 -4.25 -15.76
C PRO A 39 3.84 -5.35 -16.60
N GLU A 40 4.32 -4.99 -17.79
CA GLU A 40 4.97 -5.92 -18.73
C GLU A 40 6.42 -6.26 -18.37
N LYS A 41 7.06 -5.44 -17.52
CA LYS A 41 8.50 -5.51 -17.23
C LYS A 41 8.82 -5.62 -15.75
N ASP A 42 8.01 -4.98 -14.92
CA ASP A 42 8.31 -4.81 -13.50
C ASP A 42 7.53 -5.81 -12.65
N SER A 43 8.12 -6.18 -11.51
CA SER A 43 7.50 -7.06 -10.53
C SER A 43 6.86 -6.27 -9.40
N LEU A 44 5.59 -6.57 -9.09
CA LEU A 44 4.90 -6.02 -7.92
C LEU A 44 5.63 -6.36 -6.61
N GLN A 45 6.24 -7.54 -6.53
CA GLN A 45 6.98 -7.96 -5.35
C GLN A 45 8.27 -7.16 -5.15
N GLU A 46 8.99 -6.89 -6.24
CA GLU A 46 10.19 -6.04 -6.19
C GLU A 46 9.83 -4.60 -5.86
N LEU A 47 8.76 -4.07 -6.45
CA LEU A 47 8.27 -2.73 -6.12
C LEU A 47 7.90 -2.63 -4.64
N ALA A 48 7.13 -3.59 -4.10
CA ALA A 48 6.77 -3.63 -2.69
C ALA A 48 8.01 -3.55 -1.78
N PHE A 49 9.01 -4.39 -2.07
CA PHE A 49 10.27 -4.42 -1.34
C PHE A 49 11.05 -3.10 -1.45
N GLN A 50 11.07 -2.46 -2.62
CA GLN A 50 11.72 -1.17 -2.79
C GLN A 50 11.03 -0.07 -1.99
N LEU A 51 9.69 -0.02 -1.98
CA LEU A 51 8.93 0.96 -1.21
C LEU A 51 9.16 0.77 0.30
N ASP A 52 9.10 -0.47 0.78
CA ASP A 52 9.40 -0.85 2.17
C ASP A 52 10.79 -0.34 2.59
N ASN A 53 11.83 -0.70 1.83
CA ASN A 53 13.20 -0.30 2.14
C ASN A 53 13.41 1.22 2.14
N LEU A 54 12.80 1.95 1.19
CA LEU A 54 12.90 3.41 1.15
C LEU A 54 12.29 4.05 2.40
N LEU A 55 11.10 3.57 2.81
CA LEU A 55 10.44 4.04 4.03
C LEU A 55 11.29 3.72 5.27
N PHE A 56 11.78 2.49 5.38
CA PHE A 56 12.61 2.06 6.50
C PHE A 56 13.89 2.88 6.62
N MET A 57 14.62 3.06 5.52
CA MET A 57 15.89 3.78 5.52
C MET A 57 15.70 5.25 5.91
N GLN A 58 14.69 5.92 5.35
CA GLN A 58 14.43 7.32 5.69
C GLN A 58 14.04 7.49 7.16
N VAL A 59 13.13 6.65 7.67
CA VAL A 59 12.72 6.73 9.08
C VAL A 59 13.89 6.41 10.01
N ARG A 60 14.71 5.42 9.66
CA ARG A 60 15.89 5.06 10.45
C ARG A 60 16.88 6.22 10.52
N GLU A 61 17.14 6.91 9.42
CA GLU A 61 18.03 8.06 9.37
C GLU A 61 17.51 9.22 10.24
N GLU A 62 16.26 9.63 10.01
CA GLU A 62 15.61 10.74 10.73
C GLU A 62 15.47 10.51 12.24
N THR A 63 15.34 9.26 12.66
CA THR A 63 15.15 8.90 14.07
C THR A 63 16.45 8.43 14.74
N ALA A 64 17.60 8.53 14.07
CA ALA A 64 18.88 7.99 14.52
C ALA A 64 18.76 6.51 14.98
N GLY A 65 17.97 5.73 14.24
CA GLY A 65 17.73 4.30 14.49
C GLY A 65 16.72 3.97 15.59
N ARG A 66 16.12 4.97 16.26
CA ARG A 66 15.12 4.70 17.32
C ARG A 66 13.78 4.21 16.77
N LEU A 67 13.46 4.58 15.53
CA LEU A 67 12.20 4.27 14.85
C LEU A 67 10.97 4.74 15.63
N SER A 68 11.12 5.81 16.42
CA SER A 68 10.02 6.44 17.14
C SER A 68 9.71 7.78 16.51
N LEU A 69 8.44 7.99 16.16
CA LEU A 69 7.94 9.22 15.53
C LEU A 69 6.86 9.85 16.41
N GLU A 70 6.84 11.18 16.43
CA GLU A 70 5.76 11.94 17.03
C GLU A 70 4.60 12.06 16.03
N MET A 71 3.42 11.63 16.46
CA MET A 71 2.19 11.65 15.67
C MET A 71 1.45 12.98 15.83
N ASP A 72 0.47 13.24 14.96
CA ASP A 72 -0.29 14.50 14.97
C ASP A 72 -1.07 14.76 16.27
N ASN A 73 -1.31 13.72 17.07
CA ASN A 73 -1.94 13.81 18.38
C ASN A 73 -0.92 14.01 19.53
N GLY A 74 0.36 14.25 19.22
CA GLY A 74 1.46 14.41 20.17
C GLY A 74 1.97 13.12 20.80
N GLN A 75 1.42 11.95 20.43
CA GLN A 75 1.90 10.66 20.93
C GLN A 75 3.14 10.20 20.17
N PHE A 76 4.08 9.58 20.88
CA PHE A 76 5.21 8.90 20.25
C PHE A 76 4.85 7.46 19.93
N VAL A 77 4.93 7.10 18.65
CA VAL A 77 4.72 5.74 18.17
C VAL A 77 6.05 5.15 17.74
N ARG A 78 6.35 3.95 18.24
CA ARG A 78 7.51 3.17 17.83
C ARG A 78 7.12 2.21 16.71
N LEU A 79 7.71 2.41 15.54
CA LEU A 79 7.52 1.56 14.37
C LEU A 79 8.30 0.26 14.48
N ARG A 80 7.68 -0.81 14.01
CA ARG A 80 8.24 -2.16 13.85
C ARG A 80 8.52 -2.42 12.38
N MET A 81 9.35 -3.42 12.09
CA MET A 81 9.68 -3.80 10.70
C MET A 81 8.42 -4.07 9.86
N ASN A 82 7.44 -4.77 10.44
CA ASN A 82 6.19 -5.09 9.75
C ASN A 82 5.35 -3.85 9.39
N ASP A 83 5.50 -2.72 10.09
CA ASP A 83 4.74 -1.50 9.79
C ASP A 83 5.16 -0.91 8.43
N PHE A 84 6.43 -1.06 8.05
CA PHE A 84 6.93 -0.63 6.74
C PHE A 84 6.40 -1.49 5.60
N THR A 85 6.34 -2.80 5.80
CA THR A 85 5.70 -3.72 4.85
C THR A 85 4.21 -3.38 4.68
N LEU A 86 3.51 -3.02 5.76
CA LEU A 86 2.12 -2.56 5.68
C LEU A 86 1.97 -1.23 4.95
N MET A 87 2.84 -0.25 5.23
CA MET A 87 2.85 1.02 4.51
C MET A 87 3.11 0.82 3.01
N ALA A 88 4.07 -0.03 2.64
CA ALA A 88 4.36 -0.37 1.25
C ALA A 88 3.14 -1.01 0.57
N ASP A 89 2.45 -1.93 1.25
CA ASP A 89 1.21 -2.54 0.75
C ASP A 89 0.13 -1.50 0.47
N GLU A 90 -0.14 -0.58 1.40
CA GLU A 90 -1.14 0.49 1.22
C GLU A 90 -0.78 1.41 0.04
N LEU A 91 0.51 1.67 -0.19
CA LEU A 91 0.96 2.45 -1.34
C LEU A 91 0.73 1.72 -2.68
N LEU A 92 0.83 0.40 -2.73
CA LEU A 92 0.53 -0.36 -3.95
C LEU A 92 -0.93 -0.20 -4.39
N TYR A 93 -1.86 0.07 -3.47
CA TYR A 93 -3.25 0.34 -3.85
C TYR A 93 -3.37 1.54 -4.80
N LEU A 94 -2.55 2.58 -4.62
CA LEU A 94 -2.51 3.72 -5.56
C LEU A 94 -2.09 3.31 -6.96
N LEU A 95 -1.14 2.37 -7.08
CA LEU A 95 -0.76 1.79 -8.36
C LEU A 95 -1.94 1.03 -8.98
N PHE A 96 -2.61 0.17 -8.21
CA PHE A 96 -3.74 -0.62 -8.72
C PHE A 96 -4.93 0.22 -9.20
N GLU A 97 -5.17 1.37 -8.56
CA GLU A 97 -6.14 2.35 -9.02
C GLU A 97 -5.73 2.99 -10.36
N ALA A 98 -4.45 3.29 -10.54
CA ALA A 98 -3.91 3.93 -11.73
C ALA A 98 -3.74 2.98 -12.93
N LEU A 99 -3.63 1.68 -12.70
CA LEU A 99 -3.47 0.69 -13.77
C LEU A 99 -4.74 0.62 -14.66
N PRO A 100 -4.58 0.55 -16.00
CA PRO A 100 -5.68 0.28 -16.91
C PRO A 100 -6.40 -1.02 -16.53
N LYS A 101 -7.73 -1.02 -16.55
CA LYS A 101 -8.53 -2.23 -16.27
C LYS A 101 -8.42 -3.19 -17.44
N SER A 102 -7.63 -4.24 -17.27
CA SER A 102 -7.41 -5.29 -18.26
C SER A 102 -7.25 -6.65 -17.59
N ALA A 103 -7.53 -7.72 -18.33
CA ALA A 103 -7.36 -9.09 -17.84
C ALA A 103 -5.90 -9.40 -17.47
N GLN A 104 -4.95 -8.80 -18.19
CA GLN A 104 -3.52 -8.93 -17.90
C GLN A 104 -3.17 -8.34 -16.53
N ASN A 105 -3.61 -7.10 -16.24
CA ASN A 105 -3.33 -6.44 -14.97
C ASN A 105 -4.04 -7.14 -13.81
N GLN A 106 -5.26 -7.61 -14.05
CA GLN A 106 -6.00 -8.44 -13.08
C GLN A 106 -5.23 -9.72 -12.73
N ALA A 107 -4.75 -10.47 -13.74
CA ALA A 107 -4.01 -11.71 -13.54
C ALA A 107 -2.68 -11.49 -12.81
N MET A 108 -2.00 -10.37 -13.10
CA MET A 108 -0.80 -9.95 -12.39
C MET A 108 -1.09 -9.70 -10.90
N ILE A 109 -2.12 -8.89 -10.59
CA ILE A 109 -2.50 -8.59 -9.19
C ILE A 109 -2.94 -9.86 -8.45
N ARG A 110 -3.71 -10.75 -9.12
CA ARG A 110 -4.14 -12.03 -8.55
C ARG A 110 -2.95 -12.94 -8.24
N THR A 111 -2.01 -13.06 -9.16
CA THR A 111 -0.79 -13.86 -8.95
C THR A 111 0.02 -13.30 -7.78
N TYR A 112 0.13 -11.98 -7.67
CA TYR A 112 0.79 -11.32 -6.56
C TYR A 112 0.06 -11.56 -5.23
N SER A 113 -1.27 -11.47 -5.17
CA SER A 113 -2.06 -11.70 -3.95
C SER A 113 -2.03 -13.16 -3.49
N MET A 114 -1.74 -14.12 -4.37
CA MET A 114 -1.57 -15.53 -3.99
C MET A 114 -0.21 -15.80 -3.35
N ARG A 115 0.80 -14.96 -3.64
CA ARG A 115 2.18 -15.11 -3.14
C ARG A 115 2.50 -14.19 -1.96
N SER A 116 1.66 -13.18 -1.74
CA SER A 116 1.82 -12.17 -0.69
C SER A 116 0.56 -12.05 0.14
N THR A 117 0.69 -11.65 1.41
CA THR A 117 -0.45 -11.33 2.29
C THR A 117 -0.97 -9.90 2.06
N SER A 118 -0.94 -9.44 0.80
CA SER A 118 -1.29 -8.07 0.39
C SER A 118 -2.80 -7.85 0.47
N LEU A 119 -3.23 -7.08 1.48
CA LEU A 119 -4.62 -6.69 1.60
C LEU A 119 -5.01 -5.72 0.49
N SER A 120 -4.09 -4.84 0.08
CA SER A 120 -4.32 -3.89 -1.00
C SER A 120 -4.55 -4.57 -2.34
N ALA A 121 -3.86 -5.68 -2.63
CA ALA A 121 -4.12 -6.46 -3.84
C ALA A 121 -5.50 -7.14 -3.79
N LEU A 122 -5.85 -7.75 -2.66
CA LEU A 122 -7.18 -8.35 -2.48
C LEU A 122 -8.30 -7.30 -2.59
N ARG A 123 -8.10 -6.12 -1.99
CA ARG A 123 -9.01 -4.97 -2.10
C ARG A 123 -9.16 -4.53 -3.55
N ALA A 124 -8.06 -4.41 -4.29
CA ALA A 124 -8.09 -4.03 -5.70
C ALA A 124 -8.88 -5.06 -6.54
N LEU A 125 -8.63 -6.35 -6.34
CA LEU A 125 -9.40 -7.40 -7.03
C LEU A 125 -10.89 -7.32 -6.69
N TYR A 126 -11.22 -7.08 -5.42
CA TYR A 126 -12.61 -7.05 -4.96
C TYR A 126 -13.40 -5.81 -5.41
N LEU A 127 -12.77 -4.64 -5.45
CA LEU A 127 -13.42 -3.36 -5.77
C LEU A 127 -13.26 -2.95 -7.24
N LEU A 128 -12.04 -3.08 -7.78
CA LEU A 128 -11.67 -2.49 -9.08
C LEU A 128 -11.83 -3.46 -10.25
N TYR A 129 -11.83 -4.76 -9.98
CA TYR A 129 -11.89 -5.82 -10.99
C TYR A 129 -13.10 -6.75 -10.79
N ARG A 130 -14.10 -6.34 -10.00
CA ARG A 130 -15.30 -7.14 -9.72
C ARG A 130 -16.02 -7.58 -10.99
N ASP A 131 -16.20 -6.66 -11.93
CA ASP A 131 -16.96 -6.90 -13.17
C ASP A 131 -16.23 -7.86 -14.13
N MET A 132 -14.96 -8.15 -13.87
CA MET A 132 -14.12 -9.07 -14.65
C MET A 132 -14.00 -10.44 -13.98
N GLN A 133 -14.84 -10.75 -12.99
CA GLN A 133 -14.78 -11.98 -12.18
C GLN A 133 -16.14 -12.64 -12.10
N ALA A 134 -16.13 -13.95 -11.88
CA ALA A 134 -17.36 -14.64 -11.55
C ALA A 134 -17.85 -14.23 -10.14
N PRO A 135 -19.17 -14.23 -9.88
CA PRO A 135 -19.71 -13.93 -8.56
C PRO A 135 -19.11 -14.80 -7.44
N GLU A 136 -18.82 -16.07 -7.72
CA GLU A 136 -18.20 -17.03 -6.79
C GLU A 136 -16.75 -16.64 -6.44
N GLU A 137 -15.99 -16.12 -7.40
CA GLU A 137 -14.64 -15.61 -7.17
C GLU A 137 -14.68 -14.38 -6.27
N THR A 138 -15.63 -13.48 -6.50
CA THR A 138 -15.82 -12.28 -5.66
C THR A 138 -16.22 -12.66 -4.23
N ALA A 139 -17.09 -13.67 -4.05
CA ALA A 139 -17.44 -14.20 -2.74
C ALA A 139 -16.23 -14.85 -2.04
N THR A 140 -15.35 -15.50 -2.80
CA THR A 140 -14.11 -16.09 -2.28
C THR A 140 -13.14 -15.00 -1.80
N LEU A 141 -12.92 -13.94 -2.59
CA LEU A 141 -12.11 -12.79 -2.18
C LEU A 141 -12.63 -12.15 -0.90
N ARG A 142 -13.95 -11.98 -0.78
CA ARG A 142 -14.58 -11.47 0.45
C ARG A 142 -14.22 -12.32 1.65
N ARG A 143 -14.37 -13.66 1.54
CA ARG A 143 -14.05 -14.59 2.64
C ARG A 143 -12.58 -14.52 3.04
N LEU A 144 -11.66 -14.44 2.07
CA LEU A 144 -10.23 -14.30 2.33
C LEU A 144 -9.92 -13.00 3.09
N VAL A 145 -10.47 -11.87 2.61
CA VAL A 145 -10.30 -10.57 3.28
C VAL A 145 -10.80 -10.63 4.72
N THR A 146 -12.02 -11.12 4.95
CA THR A 146 -12.63 -11.15 6.29
C THR A 146 -12.04 -12.19 7.22
N GLY A 147 -11.48 -13.28 6.68
CA GLY A 147 -10.91 -14.39 7.44
C GLY A 147 -9.45 -14.19 7.83
N SER A 148 -8.68 -13.46 7.01
CA SER A 148 -7.22 -13.32 7.19
C SER A 148 -6.79 -11.95 7.73
N HIS A 149 -7.69 -10.96 7.80
CA HIS A 149 -7.36 -9.61 8.26
C HIS A 149 -8.33 -9.09 9.32
N PRO A 150 -7.85 -8.29 10.31
CA PRO A 150 -8.69 -7.78 11.37
C PRO A 150 -9.76 -6.80 10.83
N PRO A 151 -10.97 -6.76 11.41
CA PRO A 151 -12.12 -6.03 10.86
C PRO A 151 -11.87 -4.56 10.52
N PHE A 152 -11.14 -3.84 11.37
CA PHE A 152 -10.86 -2.42 11.18
C PHE A 152 -10.13 -2.10 9.86
N ARG A 153 -9.46 -3.07 9.22
CA ARG A 153 -8.76 -2.86 7.93
C ARG A 153 -9.66 -2.97 6.70
N TRP A 154 -10.80 -3.64 6.80
CA TRP A 154 -11.68 -3.90 5.64
C TRP A 154 -13.10 -3.35 5.79
N GLN A 155 -13.58 -3.11 7.01
CA GLN A 155 -14.94 -2.64 7.26
C GLN A 155 -15.30 -1.34 6.53
N GLY A 156 -14.33 -0.46 6.28
CA GLY A 156 -14.56 0.83 5.63
C GLY A 156 -14.78 0.76 4.11
N TRP A 157 -14.65 -0.41 3.47
CA TRP A 157 -14.78 -0.53 2.02
C TRP A 157 -15.42 -1.85 1.54
N ILE A 158 -15.66 -2.82 2.44
CA ILE A 158 -16.44 -4.01 2.09
C ILE A 158 -17.92 -3.64 2.12
N ASP A 159 -18.65 -3.93 1.04
CA ASP A 159 -20.09 -3.65 0.89
C ASP A 159 -20.51 -2.16 0.92
N THR A 160 -19.58 -1.21 0.76
CA THR A 160 -19.87 0.18 0.35
C THR A 160 -19.94 0.29 -1.16
#